data_AF-A0A969F0U4-F1
#
_entry.id   AF-A0A969F0U4-F1
#
_cell.length_a   1.000
_cell.length_b   1.000
_cell.length_c   1.000
_cell.angle_alpha   90.00
_cell.angle_beta   90.00
_cell.angle_gamma   90.00
#
_symmetry.space_group_name_H-M   'P 1'
#
loop_
_entity.id
_entity.type
_entity.pdbx_description
1 polymer ?
#
loop_
_entity_poly.entity_id
_entity_poly.type
_entity_poly.pdbx_seq_one_letter_code
_entity_poly.pdbx_strand_id
1 'polypeptide(L)'
;MDSTDQAAIDARLIAADGTPLRERLGGNTLIATSMAVANLHAAVANLPLYRVLADTRTPAALPVPEIQIMGGGAHAHGRIDLQDMMVVPVGAVDWPTALHWCADVYRAMGTLLSESGRLGGVADEGGYYPQVAGNEEALALLTRAIERSGHRAGVDVVISIDVAASQFVRQGKYRVAGQASDLDAGTWIELLVSWCKRYPIRLVEDPADEHDAAAYARFRQLAPGC
;
A
#
# COMPACT_ATOMS: atom_id res chain seq x y z
N MET A 1 -25.98 -25.69 7.37
CA MET A 1 -24.56 -26.10 7.36
C MET A 1 -23.98 -25.70 8.70
N ASP A 2 -22.99 -26.44 9.20
CA ASP A 2 -22.30 -26.12 10.45
C ASP A 2 -21.34 -24.92 10.23
N SER A 3 -21.40 -23.90 11.08
CA SER A 3 -20.54 -22.71 10.98
C SER A 3 -19.07 -23.00 11.30
N THR A 4 -18.78 -24.12 11.96
CA THR A 4 -17.40 -24.52 12.28
C THR A 4 -16.64 -25.04 11.06
N ASP A 5 -17.36 -25.46 10.00
CA ASP A 5 -16.78 -25.95 8.75
C ASP A 5 -16.75 -24.86 7.66
N GLN A 6 -15.87 -23.88 7.87
CA GLN A 6 -15.70 -22.73 6.97
C GLN A 6 -15.39 -23.16 5.53
N ALA A 7 -14.55 -24.20 5.36
CA ALA A 7 -14.17 -24.71 4.05
C ALA A 7 -15.36 -25.28 3.28
N ALA A 8 -16.25 -26.04 3.93
CA ALA A 8 -17.46 -26.56 3.29
C ALA A 8 -18.43 -25.43 2.90
N ILE A 9 -18.56 -24.40 3.75
CA ILE A 9 -19.38 -23.22 3.47
C ILE A 9 -18.86 -22.46 2.25
N ASP A 10 -17.56 -22.16 2.22
CA ASP A 10 -16.94 -21.44 1.11
C ASP A 10 -17.01 -22.25 -0.19
N ALA A 11 -16.77 -23.56 -0.14
CA ALA A 11 -16.94 -24.45 -1.28
C ALA A 11 -18.39 -24.43 -1.80
N ARG A 12 -19.38 -24.37 -0.91
CA ARG A 12 -20.79 -24.27 -1.30
C ARG A 12 -21.12 -22.92 -1.90
N LEU A 13 -20.57 -21.82 -1.38
CA LEU A 13 -20.72 -20.48 -1.95
C LEU A 13 -20.12 -20.40 -3.36
N ILE A 14 -18.90 -20.92 -3.54
CA ILE A 14 -18.22 -20.99 -4.84
C ILE A 14 -19.03 -21.84 -5.83
N ALA A 15 -19.50 -23.03 -5.42
CA ALA A 15 -20.32 -23.88 -6.28
C ALA A 15 -21.69 -23.26 -6.59
N ALA A 16 -22.27 -22.50 -5.65
CA ALA A 16 -23.51 -21.77 -5.84
C ALA A 16 -23.34 -20.58 -6.76
N ASP A 17 -22.15 -19.99 -6.89
CA ASP A 17 -21.84 -19.02 -7.94
C ASP A 17 -21.57 -19.71 -9.28
N GLY A 18 -20.76 -20.75 -9.30
CA GLY A 18 -20.52 -21.59 -10.49
C GLY A 18 -19.75 -20.93 -11.64
N THR A 19 -19.26 -19.69 -11.47
CA THR A 19 -18.42 -19.01 -12.47
C THR A 19 -16.98 -18.86 -11.95
N PRO A 20 -15.96 -18.86 -12.84
CA PRO A 20 -14.56 -18.76 -12.42
C PRO A 20 -14.23 -17.41 -11.75
N LEU A 21 -14.89 -16.33 -12.21
CA LEU A 21 -14.66 -14.96 -11.75
C LEU A 21 -15.69 -14.48 -10.73
N ARG A 22 -16.58 -15.36 -10.23
CA ARG A 22 -17.61 -15.03 -9.24
C ARG A 22 -18.60 -13.97 -9.73
N GLU A 23 -18.98 -14.02 -11.00
CA GLU A 23 -19.78 -13.01 -11.69
C GLU A 23 -21.29 -13.19 -11.49
N ARG A 24 -21.76 -14.41 -11.17
CA ARG A 24 -23.20 -14.68 -11.06
C ARG A 24 -23.80 -14.12 -9.78
N LEU A 25 -23.14 -14.38 -8.64
CA LEU A 25 -23.54 -13.91 -7.32
C LEU A 25 -22.75 -12.66 -6.90
N GLY A 26 -21.58 -12.43 -7.51
CA GLY A 26 -20.67 -11.34 -7.19
C GLY A 26 -19.67 -11.73 -6.10
N GLY A 27 -18.38 -11.49 -6.36
CA GLY A 27 -17.31 -11.70 -5.37
C GLY A 27 -17.59 -11.02 -4.02
N ASN A 28 -18.16 -9.82 -4.05
CA ASN A 28 -18.55 -9.06 -2.85
C ASN A 28 -19.58 -9.81 -2.00
N THR A 29 -20.61 -10.39 -2.63
CA THR A 29 -21.63 -11.19 -1.94
C THR A 29 -21.03 -12.43 -1.29
N LEU A 30 -20.14 -13.12 -2.02
CA LEU A 30 -19.48 -14.32 -1.53
C LEU A 30 -18.62 -14.01 -0.31
N ILE A 31 -17.76 -13.00 -0.39
CA ILE A 31 -16.87 -12.61 0.71
C ILE A 31 -17.69 -12.14 1.92
N ALA A 32 -18.70 -11.30 1.71
CA ALA A 32 -19.55 -10.82 2.79
C ALA A 32 -20.25 -11.97 3.53
N THR A 33 -20.77 -12.96 2.79
CA THR A 33 -21.42 -14.14 3.37
C THR A 33 -20.43 -15.02 4.11
N SER A 34 -19.27 -15.29 3.50
CA SER A 34 -18.18 -16.08 4.10
C SER A 34 -17.71 -15.49 5.44
N MET A 35 -17.44 -14.18 5.47
CA MET A 35 -17.01 -13.47 6.66
C MET A 35 -18.10 -13.39 7.73
N ALA A 36 -19.38 -13.25 7.34
CA ALA A 36 -20.49 -13.27 8.29
C ALA A 36 -20.58 -14.63 9.02
N VAL A 37 -20.33 -15.73 8.32
CA VAL A 37 -20.32 -17.07 8.94
C VAL A 37 -19.11 -17.27 9.86
N ALA A 38 -17.92 -16.79 9.46
CA ALA A 38 -16.74 -16.81 10.33
C ALA A 38 -16.98 -16.02 11.64
N ASN A 39 -17.63 -14.85 11.54
CA ASN A 39 -18.04 -14.05 12.70
C ASN A 39 -19.08 -14.77 13.58
N LEU A 40 -20.05 -15.45 12.96
CA LEU A 40 -21.02 -16.28 13.69
C LEU A 40 -20.32 -17.39 14.48
N HIS A 41 -19.38 -18.10 13.86
CA HIS A 41 -18.60 -19.13 14.55
C HIS A 41 -17.84 -18.53 15.75
N ALA A 42 -17.16 -17.40 15.57
CA ALA A 42 -16.47 -16.70 16.65
C ALA A 42 -17.41 -16.34 17.81
N ALA A 43 -18.60 -15.81 17.50
CA ALA A 43 -19.61 -15.45 18.50
C ALA A 43 -20.13 -16.68 19.26
N VAL A 44 -20.43 -17.79 18.57
CA VAL A 44 -20.93 -19.04 19.19
C VAL A 44 -19.84 -19.69 20.05
N ALA A 45 -18.59 -19.66 19.61
CA ALA A 45 -17.45 -20.20 20.35
C ALA A 45 -16.98 -19.30 21.50
N ASN A 46 -17.53 -18.09 21.63
CA ASN A 46 -17.08 -17.05 22.55
C ASN A 46 -15.57 -16.77 22.43
N LEU A 47 -15.10 -16.69 21.18
CA LEU A 47 -13.71 -16.40 20.82
C LEU A 47 -13.65 -15.13 19.97
N PRO A 48 -12.59 -14.32 20.07
CA PRO A 48 -12.35 -13.26 19.09
C PRO A 48 -12.08 -13.85 17.70
N LEU A 49 -12.55 -13.17 16.64
CA LEU A 49 -12.48 -13.66 15.26
C LEU A 49 -11.06 -14.10 14.84
N TYR A 50 -10.01 -13.35 15.23
CA TYR A 50 -8.64 -13.72 14.88
C TYR A 50 -8.23 -15.10 15.40
N ARG A 51 -8.81 -15.58 16.52
CA ARG A 51 -8.54 -16.94 17.03
C ARG A 51 -9.26 -18.03 16.26
N VAL A 52 -10.41 -17.71 15.67
CA VAL A 52 -11.13 -18.62 14.76
C VAL A 52 -10.41 -18.72 13.42
N LEU A 53 -9.84 -17.61 12.94
CA LEU A 53 -9.12 -17.57 11.67
C LEU A 53 -7.66 -18.04 11.75
N ALA A 54 -7.05 -18.00 12.94
CA ALA A 54 -5.65 -18.36 13.11
C ALA A 54 -5.39 -19.82 12.73
N ASP A 55 -4.38 -20.05 11.90
CA ASP A 55 -3.81 -21.37 11.71
C ASP A 55 -3.15 -21.80 13.03
N THR A 56 -3.51 -22.98 13.53
CA THR A 56 -2.90 -23.54 14.75
C THR A 56 -1.40 -23.82 14.59
N ARG A 57 -0.88 -23.83 13.36
CA ARG A 57 0.54 -24.05 13.02
C ARG A 57 1.39 -22.78 13.03
N THR A 58 0.78 -21.59 13.00
CA THR A 58 1.52 -20.31 12.97
C THR A 58 1.01 -19.42 14.10
N PRO A 59 1.88 -19.03 15.05
CA PRO A 59 1.49 -18.09 16.10
C PRO A 59 0.96 -16.80 15.47
N ALA A 60 -0.18 -16.31 15.99
CA ALA A 60 -0.70 -15.01 15.61
C ALA A 60 0.32 -13.92 16.00
N ALA A 61 0.60 -13.01 15.06
CA ALA A 61 1.46 -11.85 15.27
C ALA A 61 0.71 -10.57 14.90
N LEU A 62 1.08 -9.46 15.53
CA LEU A 62 0.60 -8.16 15.10
C LEU A 62 1.42 -7.72 13.87
N PRO A 63 0.78 -7.27 12.78
CA PRO A 63 1.50 -6.81 11.61
C PRO A 63 2.21 -5.49 11.89
N VAL A 64 3.36 -5.25 11.27
CA VAL A 64 3.97 -3.92 11.24
C VAL A 64 3.04 -3.02 10.42
N PRO A 65 2.58 -1.87 10.95
CA PRO A 65 1.67 -1.01 10.22
C PRO A 65 2.40 -0.35 9.04
N GLU A 66 1.69 -0.25 7.94
CA GLU A 66 2.09 0.46 6.73
C GLU A 66 0.99 1.48 6.47
N ILE A 67 1.31 2.76 6.68
CA ILE A 67 0.29 3.82 6.76
C ILE A 67 0.56 4.87 5.70
N GLN A 68 -0.44 5.13 4.85
CA GLN A 68 -0.43 6.20 3.87
C GLN A 68 -0.29 7.57 4.54
N ILE A 69 0.77 8.29 4.19
CA ILE A 69 1.02 9.67 4.61
C ILE A 69 0.66 10.64 3.51
N MET A 70 0.93 10.26 2.26
CA MET A 70 0.51 11.01 1.09
C MET A 70 -0.12 10.13 0.03
N GLY A 71 -1.22 10.61 -0.53
CA GLY A 71 -1.88 10.01 -1.68
C GLY A 71 -1.54 10.76 -2.97
N GLY A 72 -1.46 10.03 -4.07
CA GLY A 72 -1.22 10.51 -5.42
C GLY A 72 -2.20 9.90 -6.42
N GLY A 73 -1.78 9.73 -7.67
CA GLY A 73 -2.56 9.11 -8.75
C GLY A 73 -3.93 9.77 -8.96
N ALA A 74 -4.95 8.91 -9.14
CA ALA A 74 -6.34 9.33 -9.30
C ALA A 74 -6.87 10.09 -8.07
N HIS A 75 -6.35 9.79 -6.87
CA HIS A 75 -6.76 10.40 -5.61
C HIS A 75 -6.20 11.82 -5.41
N ALA A 76 -5.24 12.27 -6.25
CA ALA A 76 -4.58 13.57 -6.13
C ALA A 76 -4.57 14.40 -7.44
N HIS A 77 -5.57 14.20 -8.30
CA HIS A 77 -5.70 14.90 -9.58
C HIS A 77 -4.47 14.78 -10.51
N GLY A 78 -3.70 13.69 -10.41
CA GLY A 78 -2.60 13.36 -11.33
C GLY A 78 -1.37 14.29 -11.27
N ARG A 79 -1.13 14.97 -10.14
CA ARG A 79 0.11 15.75 -9.92
C ARG A 79 1.29 14.88 -9.45
N ILE A 80 0.97 13.76 -8.83
CA ILE A 80 1.88 12.73 -8.37
C ILE A 80 1.36 11.44 -9.02
N ASP A 81 2.23 10.66 -9.64
CA ASP A 81 1.82 9.42 -10.32
C ASP A 81 1.76 8.25 -9.34
N LEU A 82 2.68 8.20 -8.36
CA LEU A 82 2.66 7.21 -7.28
C LEU A 82 1.32 7.29 -6.55
N GLN A 83 0.62 6.17 -6.42
CA GLN A 83 -0.70 6.14 -5.82
C GLN A 83 -0.60 6.36 -4.31
N ASP A 84 0.25 5.60 -3.63
CA ASP A 84 0.37 5.64 -2.18
C ASP A 84 1.82 5.81 -1.76
N MET A 85 2.08 6.79 -0.90
CA MET A 85 3.38 6.97 -0.25
C MET A 85 3.18 6.83 1.25
N MET A 86 3.66 5.70 1.74
CA MET A 86 3.39 5.18 3.07
C MET A 86 4.65 5.16 3.92
N VAL A 87 4.47 5.05 5.22
CA VAL A 87 5.57 4.86 6.18
C VAL A 87 5.42 3.56 6.93
N VAL A 88 6.56 2.93 7.20
CA VAL A 88 6.66 1.67 7.92
C VAL A 88 7.66 1.85 9.07
N PRO A 89 7.22 1.79 10.34
CA PRO A 89 8.04 2.05 11.52
C PRO A 89 8.85 0.83 11.95
N VAL A 90 9.80 0.41 11.11
CA VAL A 90 10.60 -0.81 11.29
C VAL A 90 11.46 -0.85 12.56
N GLY A 91 11.76 0.31 13.16
CA GLY A 91 12.52 0.41 14.41
C GLY A 91 11.68 0.34 15.68
N ALA A 92 10.35 0.27 15.57
CA ALA A 92 9.46 0.21 16.73
C ALA A 92 9.51 -1.18 17.41
N VAL A 93 9.47 -1.19 18.74
CA VAL A 93 9.59 -2.42 19.55
C VAL A 93 8.26 -3.13 19.80
N ASP A 94 7.15 -2.41 19.61
CA ASP A 94 5.80 -2.92 19.77
C ASP A 94 4.80 -2.17 18.86
N TRP A 95 3.62 -2.75 18.71
CA TRP A 95 2.60 -2.23 17.81
C TRP A 95 2.04 -0.85 18.22
N PRO A 96 1.76 -0.55 19.51
CA PRO A 96 1.35 0.79 19.91
C PRO A 96 2.39 1.87 19.59
N THR A 97 3.68 1.58 19.81
CA THR A 97 4.79 2.48 19.47
C THR A 97 4.86 2.70 17.96
N ALA A 98 4.76 1.62 17.18
CA ALA A 98 4.71 1.69 15.73
C ALA A 98 3.59 2.61 15.21
N LEU A 99 2.39 2.47 15.76
CA LEU A 99 1.25 3.31 15.39
C LEU A 99 1.46 4.78 15.79
N HIS A 100 2.02 5.05 16.97
CA HIS A 100 2.36 6.41 17.39
C HIS A 100 3.37 7.06 16.45
N TRP A 101 4.41 6.33 16.02
CA TRP A 101 5.40 6.85 15.07
C TRP A 101 4.75 7.23 13.73
N CYS A 102 3.85 6.38 13.21
CA CYS A 102 3.08 6.71 12.01
C CYS A 102 2.26 8.00 12.20
N ALA A 103 1.60 8.16 13.34
CA ALA A 103 0.84 9.35 13.66
C ALA A 103 1.71 10.61 13.79
N ASP A 104 2.92 10.50 14.36
CA ASP A 104 3.87 11.61 14.49
C ASP A 104 4.37 12.07 13.12
N VAL A 105 4.71 11.13 12.23
CA VAL A 105 5.06 11.45 10.83
C VAL A 105 3.90 12.10 10.10
N TYR A 106 2.68 11.59 10.26
CA TYR A 106 1.47 12.18 9.66
C TYR A 106 1.27 13.64 10.10
N ARG A 107 1.36 13.93 11.41
CA ARG A 107 1.25 15.31 11.93
C ARG A 107 2.39 16.22 11.46
N ALA A 108 3.62 15.69 11.40
CA ALA A 108 4.77 16.42 10.89
C ALA A 108 4.60 16.79 9.40
N MET A 109 4.06 15.88 8.59
CA MET A 109 3.70 16.14 7.19
C MET A 109 2.65 17.25 7.08
N GLY A 110 1.53 17.13 7.81
CA GLY A 110 0.49 18.17 7.80
C GLY A 110 1.03 19.55 8.17
N THR A 111 1.95 19.61 9.14
CA THR A 111 2.62 20.86 9.52
C THR A 111 3.52 21.40 8.41
N LEU A 112 4.33 20.54 7.76
CA LEU A 112 5.19 20.95 6.63
C LEU A 112 4.37 21.51 5.46
N LEU A 113 3.24 20.87 5.15
CA LEU A 113 2.35 21.29 4.07
C LEU A 113 1.64 22.60 4.40
N SER A 114 1.17 22.77 5.63
CA SER A 114 0.53 24.00 6.07
C SER A 114 1.50 25.18 6.05
N GLU A 115 2.72 25.02 6.58
CA GLU A 115 3.72 26.09 6.63
C GLU A 115 4.23 26.50 5.25
N SER A 116 4.32 25.56 4.32
CA SER A 116 4.76 25.82 2.94
C SER A 116 3.63 26.29 2.01
N GLY A 117 2.37 26.30 2.49
CA GLY A 117 1.20 26.63 1.66
C GLY A 117 0.92 25.60 0.56
N ARG A 118 1.43 24.36 0.70
CA ARG A 118 1.33 23.30 -0.30
C ARG A 118 0.28 22.24 0.03
N LEU A 119 -0.52 22.43 1.06
CA LEU A 119 -1.61 21.51 1.38
C LEU A 119 -2.69 21.57 0.29
N GLY A 120 -2.80 20.50 -0.50
CA GLY A 120 -3.84 20.37 -1.52
C GLY A 120 -5.16 19.88 -0.94
N GLY A 121 -5.11 18.93 0.00
CA GLY A 121 -6.26 18.32 0.66
C GLY A 121 -5.91 16.96 1.27
N VAL A 122 -6.93 16.11 1.43
CA VAL A 122 -6.84 14.74 1.96
C VAL A 122 -7.36 13.77 0.91
N ALA A 123 -6.62 12.70 0.63
CA ALA A 123 -6.96 11.62 -0.28
C ALA A 123 -7.99 10.66 0.35
N ASP A 124 -8.53 9.74 -0.44
CA ASP A 124 -9.61 8.83 -0.01
C ASP A 124 -9.21 7.95 1.19
N GLU A 125 -7.93 7.58 1.29
CA GLU A 125 -7.40 6.77 2.39
C GLU A 125 -6.92 7.59 3.60
N GLY A 126 -7.07 8.91 3.55
CA GLY A 126 -6.75 9.81 4.66
C GLY A 126 -5.35 10.42 4.64
N GLY A 127 -4.47 10.03 3.71
CA GLY A 127 -3.19 10.71 3.47
C GLY A 127 -3.37 12.11 2.87
N TYR A 128 -2.38 12.99 3.02
CA TYR A 128 -2.43 14.31 2.39
C TYR A 128 -2.09 14.23 0.90
N TYR A 129 -2.69 15.06 0.06
CA TYR A 129 -2.12 15.30 -1.28
C TYR A 129 -1.49 16.69 -1.35
N PRO A 130 -0.18 16.79 -1.62
CA PRO A 130 0.52 18.07 -1.66
C PRO A 130 0.57 18.68 -3.07
N GLN A 131 0.76 20.00 -3.13
CA GLN A 131 1.12 20.69 -4.36
C GLN A 131 2.63 20.61 -4.57
N VAL A 132 3.06 19.61 -5.35
CA VAL A 132 4.47 19.35 -5.72
C VAL A 132 4.62 19.23 -7.23
N ALA A 133 5.86 19.33 -7.72
CA ALA A 133 6.21 19.25 -9.13
C ALA A 133 6.25 17.82 -9.68
N GLY A 134 6.32 16.80 -8.81
CA GLY A 134 6.28 15.39 -9.19
C GLY A 134 6.73 14.45 -8.08
N ASN A 135 6.88 13.17 -8.43
CA ASN A 135 7.13 12.07 -7.48
C ASN A 135 8.39 12.28 -6.63
N GLU A 136 9.49 12.76 -7.22
CA GLU A 136 10.76 12.91 -6.50
C GLU A 136 10.69 14.00 -5.41
N GLU A 137 9.97 15.09 -5.66
CA GLU A 137 9.72 16.11 -4.64
C GLU A 137 8.82 15.57 -3.52
N ALA A 138 7.83 14.75 -3.86
CA ALA A 138 6.98 14.08 -2.87
C ALA A 138 7.80 13.14 -1.96
N LEU A 139 8.66 12.29 -2.53
CA LEU A 139 9.53 11.39 -1.77
C LEU A 139 10.50 12.14 -0.85
N ALA A 140 11.06 13.26 -1.34
CA ALA A 140 11.90 14.14 -0.53
C ALA A 140 11.12 14.77 0.63
N LEU A 141 9.88 15.19 0.38
CA LEU A 141 9.02 15.75 1.41
C LEU A 141 8.63 14.71 2.46
N LEU A 142 8.34 13.47 2.06
CA LEU A 142 8.06 12.36 3.00
C LEU A 142 9.27 12.06 3.89
N THR A 143 10.45 12.00 3.29
CA THR A 143 11.71 11.80 4.04
C THR A 143 11.89 12.90 5.08
N ARG A 144 11.65 14.17 4.71
CA ARG A 144 11.70 15.31 5.64
C ARG A 144 10.63 15.25 6.72
N ALA A 145 9.44 14.71 6.43
CA ALA A 145 8.40 14.54 7.43
C ALA A 145 8.79 13.50 8.49
N ILE A 146 9.44 12.41 8.07
CA ILE A 146 10.01 11.41 8.98
C ILE A 146 11.05 12.04 9.90
N GLU A 147 11.98 12.82 9.34
CA GLU A 147 13.01 13.49 10.13
C GLU A 147 12.41 14.54 11.08
N ARG A 148 11.42 15.31 10.60
CA ARG A 148 10.75 16.34 11.41
C ARG A 148 9.96 15.75 12.57
N SER A 149 9.45 14.53 12.45
CA SER A 149 8.77 13.86 13.57
C SER A 149 9.73 13.38 14.65
N GLY A 150 11.05 13.55 14.46
CA GLY A 150 12.08 13.12 15.39
C GLY A 150 12.58 11.68 15.18
N HIS A 151 12.21 11.04 14.08
CA HIS A 151 12.64 9.68 13.74
C HIS A 151 13.74 9.70 12.67
N ARG A 152 14.64 8.71 12.70
CA ARG A 152 15.69 8.56 11.68
C ARG A 152 15.13 7.84 10.44
N ALA A 153 15.07 8.55 9.33
CA ALA A 153 14.64 7.98 8.06
C ALA A 153 15.59 6.85 7.60
N GLY A 154 15.03 5.72 7.18
CA GLY A 154 15.79 4.53 6.77
C GLY A 154 16.26 3.62 7.91
N VAL A 155 16.12 4.05 9.18
CA VAL A 155 16.53 3.28 10.36
C VAL A 155 15.34 3.03 11.29
N ASP A 156 14.66 4.09 11.72
CA ASP A 156 13.49 4.00 12.60
C ASP A 156 12.22 3.81 11.77
N VAL A 157 12.10 4.58 10.69
CA VAL A 157 10.96 4.57 9.78
C VAL A 157 11.47 4.53 8.34
N VAL A 158 10.93 3.63 7.53
CA VAL A 158 11.21 3.50 6.09
C VAL A 158 9.97 3.91 5.30
N ILE A 159 10.16 4.14 4.01
CA ILE A 159 9.08 4.43 3.07
C ILE A 159 8.66 3.13 2.38
N SER A 160 7.35 2.98 2.21
CA SER A 160 6.75 2.07 1.24
C SER A 160 6.01 2.89 0.19
N ILE A 161 5.95 2.39 -1.04
CA ILE A 161 5.18 3.01 -2.12
C ILE A 161 4.31 1.97 -2.82
N ASP A 162 3.05 2.33 -3.06
CA ASP A 162 2.26 1.74 -4.14
C ASP A 162 2.41 2.63 -5.38
N VAL A 163 3.03 2.06 -6.40
CA VAL A 163 3.23 2.73 -7.68
C VAL A 163 1.95 2.68 -8.52
N ALA A 164 1.18 1.59 -8.46
CA ALA A 164 0.05 1.30 -9.34
C ALA A 164 0.35 1.57 -10.83
N ALA A 165 1.48 1.08 -11.33
CA ALA A 165 2.07 1.60 -12.58
C ALA A 165 1.14 1.50 -13.81
N SER A 166 0.30 0.47 -13.86
CA SER A 166 -0.74 0.27 -14.89
C SER A 166 -1.62 1.53 -15.09
N GLN A 167 -1.82 2.34 -14.05
CA GLN A 167 -2.68 3.54 -14.13
C GLN A 167 -2.12 4.63 -15.04
N PHE A 168 -0.80 4.71 -15.20
CA PHE A 168 -0.13 5.70 -16.05
C PHE A 168 0.59 5.11 -17.27
N VAL A 169 0.33 3.84 -17.59
CA VAL A 169 0.79 3.22 -18.84
C VAL A 169 -0.17 3.54 -19.98
N ARG A 170 0.37 4.09 -21.08
CA ARG A 170 -0.39 4.39 -22.31
C ARG A 170 0.41 3.88 -23.51
N GLN A 171 -0.22 3.04 -24.32
CA GLN A 171 0.40 2.47 -25.53
C GLN A 171 1.76 1.78 -25.25
N GLY A 172 1.87 1.08 -24.11
CA GLY A 172 3.08 0.38 -23.71
C GLY A 172 4.22 1.27 -23.19
N LYS A 173 3.95 2.55 -22.94
CA LYS A 173 4.90 3.51 -22.34
C LYS A 173 4.36 4.10 -21.05
N TYR A 174 5.26 4.45 -20.14
CA TYR A 174 4.96 5.02 -18.84
C TYR A 174 4.95 6.55 -18.93
N ARG A 175 3.81 7.17 -18.67
CA ARG A 175 3.66 8.63 -18.65
C ARG A 175 3.83 9.16 -17.24
N VAL A 176 5.04 9.59 -16.91
CA VAL A 176 5.42 10.03 -15.56
C VAL A 176 5.49 11.56 -15.49
N ALA A 177 4.81 12.16 -14.51
CA ALA A 177 4.84 13.59 -14.25
C ALA A 177 6.28 14.09 -14.02
N GLY A 178 6.59 15.26 -14.61
CA GLY A 178 7.92 15.87 -14.54
C GLY A 178 8.93 15.32 -15.55
N GLN A 179 8.61 14.24 -16.27
CA GLN A 179 9.45 13.74 -17.36
C GLN A 179 9.14 14.46 -18.68
N ALA A 180 10.20 14.72 -19.47
CA ALA A 180 10.06 15.42 -20.75
C ALA A 180 9.39 14.55 -21.83
N SER A 181 9.41 13.23 -21.66
CA SER A 181 8.84 12.27 -22.59
C SER A 181 8.39 11.01 -21.86
N ASP A 182 7.42 10.29 -22.45
CA ASP A 182 7.02 8.97 -21.97
C ASP A 182 8.21 8.01 -21.97
N LEU A 183 8.30 7.19 -20.94
CA LEU A 183 9.39 6.25 -20.71
C LEU A 183 9.03 4.86 -21.23
N ASP A 184 10.01 4.13 -21.76
CA ASP A 184 9.85 2.67 -21.90
C ASP A 184 10.00 1.98 -20.54
N ALA A 185 9.63 0.69 -20.49
CA ALA A 185 9.69 -0.09 -19.26
C ALA A 185 11.10 -0.14 -18.65
N GLY A 186 12.15 -0.25 -19.47
CA GLY A 186 13.53 -0.31 -18.99
C GLY A 186 13.94 0.97 -18.26
N THR A 187 13.68 2.11 -18.90
CA THR A 187 13.97 3.45 -18.37
C THR A 187 13.13 3.76 -17.14
N TRP A 188 11.85 3.37 -17.14
CA TRP A 188 10.98 3.49 -15.97
C TRP A 188 11.53 2.71 -14.76
N ILE A 189 11.88 1.43 -14.94
CA ILE A 189 12.45 0.62 -13.87
C ILE A 189 13.76 1.22 -13.36
N GLU A 190 14.63 1.74 -14.24
CA GLU A 190 15.87 2.39 -13.82
C GLU A 190 15.63 3.66 -13.00
N LEU A 191 14.63 4.46 -13.37
CA LEU A 191 14.20 5.63 -12.61
C LEU A 191 13.70 5.22 -11.21
N LEU A 192 12.82 4.24 -11.13
CA LEU A 192 12.27 3.73 -9.87
C LEU A 192 13.37 3.17 -8.94
N VAL A 193 14.30 2.39 -9.50
CA VAL A 193 15.49 1.89 -8.79
C VAL A 193 16.36 3.06 -8.29
N SER A 194 16.46 4.16 -9.05
CA SER A 194 17.20 5.35 -8.62
C SER A 194 16.55 6.03 -7.42
N TRP A 195 15.21 6.01 -7.30
CA TRP A 195 14.50 6.52 -6.12
C TRP A 195 14.76 5.62 -4.92
N CYS A 196 14.69 4.30 -5.10
CA CYS A 196 15.06 3.31 -4.08
C CYS A 196 16.45 3.50 -3.48
N LYS A 197 17.42 4.00 -4.28
CA LYS A 197 18.79 4.27 -3.83
C LYS A 197 18.94 5.60 -3.08
N ARG A 198 18.08 6.58 -3.38
CA ARG A 198 18.21 7.97 -2.88
C ARG A 198 17.31 8.26 -1.69
N TYR A 199 16.20 7.54 -1.59
CA TYR A 199 15.21 7.68 -0.52
C TYR A 199 15.14 6.38 0.30
N PRO A 200 14.69 6.43 1.56
CA PRO A 200 14.61 5.25 2.44
C PRO A 200 13.45 4.30 2.06
N ILE A 201 13.23 4.06 0.77
CA ILE A 201 12.21 3.14 0.24
C ILE A 201 12.69 1.72 0.47
N ARG A 202 11.83 0.86 1.02
CA ARG A 202 12.13 -0.55 1.31
C ARG A 202 11.08 -1.53 0.83
N LEU A 203 9.93 -1.04 0.43
CA LEU A 203 8.84 -1.82 -0.10
C LEU A 203 8.28 -1.05 -1.30
N VAL A 204 8.02 -1.79 -2.38
CA VAL A 204 7.48 -1.27 -3.62
C VAL A 204 6.42 -2.24 -4.12
N GLU A 205 5.18 -1.75 -4.18
CA GLU A 205 4.04 -2.43 -4.78
C GLU A 205 3.84 -1.96 -6.23
N ASP A 206 3.41 -2.90 -7.09
CA ASP A 206 3.10 -2.71 -8.51
C ASP A 206 4.05 -1.80 -9.30
N PRO A 207 5.37 -2.13 -9.32
CA PRO A 207 6.39 -1.31 -9.96
C PRO A 207 6.25 -1.22 -11.48
N ALA A 208 5.39 -2.02 -12.11
CA ALA A 208 5.24 -2.11 -13.56
C ALA A 208 3.78 -2.43 -13.95
N ASP A 209 3.48 -2.33 -15.24
CA ASP A 209 2.19 -2.75 -15.78
C ASP A 209 1.86 -4.21 -15.40
N GLU A 210 0.61 -4.47 -15.03
CA GLU A 210 0.14 -5.78 -14.53
C GLU A 210 0.36 -6.93 -15.53
N HIS A 211 0.57 -6.63 -16.80
CA HIS A 211 0.86 -7.62 -17.84
C HIS A 211 2.35 -7.69 -18.25
N ASP A 212 3.23 -6.87 -17.64
CA ASP A 212 4.66 -6.81 -17.95
C ASP A 212 5.52 -7.61 -16.95
N ALA A 213 5.41 -8.94 -17.02
CA ALA A 213 6.21 -9.84 -16.18
C ALA A 213 7.73 -9.65 -16.33
N ALA A 214 8.20 -9.15 -17.48
CA ALA A 214 9.62 -8.90 -17.72
C ALA A 214 10.12 -7.68 -16.92
N ALA A 215 9.33 -6.60 -16.85
CA ALA A 215 9.64 -5.46 -16.03
C ALA A 215 9.64 -5.80 -14.52
N TYR A 216 8.67 -6.58 -14.04
CA TYR A 216 8.68 -7.11 -12.65
C TYR A 216 9.97 -7.88 -12.36
N ALA A 217 10.37 -8.80 -13.26
CA ALA A 217 11.60 -9.57 -13.10
C ALA A 217 12.85 -8.67 -13.10
N ARG A 218 12.90 -7.65 -13.97
CA ARG A 218 14.00 -6.68 -14.03
C ARG A 218 14.08 -5.85 -12.76
N PHE A 219 12.96 -5.34 -12.25
CA PHE A 219 12.91 -4.57 -11.00
C PHE A 219 13.50 -5.37 -9.84
N ARG A 220 13.02 -6.62 -9.66
CA ARG A 220 13.51 -7.53 -8.61
C ARG A 220 15.02 -7.80 -8.70
N GLN A 221 15.58 -7.86 -9.90
CA GLN A 221 17.03 -8.05 -10.09
C GLN A 221 17.83 -6.79 -9.73
N LEU A 222 17.31 -5.60 -10.02
CA LEU A 222 18.04 -4.34 -9.88
C LEU A 222 17.89 -3.68 -8.50
N ALA A 223 16.82 -3.97 -7.77
CA ALA A 223 16.57 -3.45 -6.43
C ALA A 223 16.21 -4.58 -5.43
N PRO A 224 17.12 -5.52 -5.12
CA PRO A 224 16.82 -6.65 -4.22
C PRO A 224 16.71 -6.28 -2.73
N GLY A 225 16.99 -5.02 -2.37
CA GLY A 225 16.88 -4.49 -1.01
C GLY A 225 15.80 -3.40 -0.87
N CYS A 226 15.12 -3.12 -1.98
CA CYS A 226 13.70 -2.83 -2.01
C CYS A 226 13.00 -4.16 -2.41
#